data_AF-X1ESY1-F1
#
_entry.id   AF-X1ESY1-F1
#
_cell.length_a   1.000
_cell.length_b   1.000
_cell.length_c   1.000
_cell.angle_alpha   90.00
_cell.angle_beta   90.00
_cell.angle_gamma   90.00
#
_symmetry.space_group_name_H-M   'P 1'
#
loop_
_entity.id
_entity.type
_entity.pdbx_description
1 polymer ?
#
loop_
_entity_poly.entity_id
_entity_poly.type
_entity_poly.pdbx_seq_one_letter_code
_entity_poly.pdbx_strand_id
1 'polypeptide(L)'
;QKFQVRGEEKIIEVDPVCKKYFVKLKEANLGDLESDFNRIKSFLKNKYNLKVNSIDYRSLVEMPSIIRNNLWEITVTVRNDEIILIEGKDRTKNNFGLAIDLGTTKIAFLLVDLVTGKTIDSKGVMNPQVSYGEDIMSRLNFAMQSQDNANKIQKVVVTKINEAVSELCRKNNLTHKEITEMTVVGNTAMHHLLLGLPVNQLGLSPFVSLTNDSLQIKAREIGIKIAPGGYIFLPPPIAGFVGSDHLAVILATEIYKKKGNYLGIDIGTNTEIVLKSGKKITSVSTASGPAFEGAHIKYGMRAAPGAIERVLIDSKTCIPSVQTINDIKPVGICGSGILDAIAELLKAGIINRNGKFKTDLDCVRRDSKGEFSYILAPSDGGNRRRENSNVLENGKFFTKRCGEKDISINQKDIVEIQLAKGAIRAGIEVLLEHADISFKDIDRIIIAG
;
A
#
# COMPACT_ATOMS: atom_id res chain seq x y z
N GLN A 1 -7.95 11.12 -9.32
CA GLN A 1 -7.39 9.75 -9.24
C GLN A 1 -8.35 8.92 -8.40
N LYS A 2 -8.95 7.85 -8.94
CA LYS A 2 -9.76 6.92 -8.14
C LYS A 2 -8.76 6.01 -7.43
N PHE A 3 -8.57 6.17 -6.12
CA PHE A 3 -7.74 5.23 -5.35
C PHE A 3 -8.55 3.96 -5.16
N GLN A 4 -8.01 2.82 -5.61
CA GLN A 4 -8.60 1.52 -5.32
C GLN A 4 -8.15 1.13 -3.91
N VAL A 5 -8.94 1.52 -2.92
CA VAL A 5 -8.67 1.26 -1.48
C VAL A 5 -9.61 0.16 -0.94
N ARG A 6 -10.25 -0.61 -1.83
CA ARG A 6 -11.23 -1.64 -1.47
C ARG A 6 -10.93 -2.95 -2.19
N GLY A 7 -10.85 -4.02 -1.41
CA GLY A 7 -10.77 -5.41 -1.87
C GLY A 7 -12.03 -6.19 -1.50
N GLU A 8 -11.97 -7.51 -1.64
CA GLU A 8 -13.04 -8.41 -1.19
C GLU A 8 -13.06 -8.46 0.35
N GLU A 9 -14.13 -7.99 0.97
CA GLU A 9 -14.26 -7.99 2.43
C GLU A 9 -14.59 -9.40 2.94
N LYS A 10 -13.81 -9.87 3.91
CA LYS A 10 -14.12 -11.11 4.64
C LYS A 10 -14.93 -10.78 5.89
N ILE A 11 -15.95 -11.59 6.15
CA ILE A 11 -16.64 -11.56 7.44
C ILE A 11 -15.69 -12.17 8.48
N ILE A 12 -15.25 -11.35 9.42
CA ILE A 12 -14.42 -11.75 10.54
C ILE A 12 -15.20 -11.62 11.85
N GLU A 13 -14.98 -12.54 12.78
CA GLU A 13 -15.46 -12.38 14.15
C GLU A 13 -14.71 -11.22 14.81
N VAL A 14 -15.45 -10.28 15.37
CA VAL A 14 -14.91 -9.02 15.87
C VAL A 14 -14.42 -9.23 17.31
N ASP A 15 -13.10 -9.39 17.45
CA ASP A 15 -12.43 -9.47 18.75
C ASP A 15 -11.30 -8.42 18.86
N PRO A 16 -11.63 -7.15 19.11
CA PRO A 16 -10.64 -6.08 19.15
C PRO A 16 -9.78 -6.18 20.41
N VAL A 17 -8.48 -5.89 20.27
CA VAL A 17 -7.53 -5.85 21.40
C VAL A 17 -7.87 -4.75 22.42
N CYS A 18 -8.47 -3.66 21.96
CA CYS A 18 -8.95 -2.54 22.77
C CYS A 18 -10.47 -2.63 22.94
N LYS A 19 -10.95 -2.79 24.18
CA LYS A 19 -12.39 -2.84 24.51
C LYS A 19 -12.78 -1.74 25.49
N LYS A 20 -13.98 -1.19 25.34
CA LYS A 20 -14.52 -0.15 26.22
C LYS A 20 -15.53 -0.73 27.20
N TYR A 21 -15.42 -0.34 28.47
CA TYR A 21 -16.28 -0.81 29.55
C TYR A 21 -16.90 0.37 30.27
N PHE A 22 -18.22 0.40 30.36
CA PHE A 22 -18.92 1.41 31.15
C PHE A 22 -18.90 1.03 32.63
N VAL A 23 -18.49 1.98 33.47
CA VAL A 23 -18.20 1.79 34.88
C VAL A 23 -18.99 2.82 35.68
N LYS A 24 -19.82 2.32 36.61
CA LYS A 24 -20.57 3.14 37.57
C LYS A 24 -19.97 2.90 38.95
N LEU A 25 -19.08 3.80 39.37
CA LEU A 25 -18.40 3.69 40.66
C LEU A 25 -19.30 4.16 41.79
N LYS A 26 -19.07 3.62 42.99
CA LYS A 26 -19.62 4.20 44.21
C LYS A 26 -18.79 5.40 44.62
N GLU A 27 -19.48 6.48 44.98
CA GLU A 27 -18.85 7.70 45.47
C GLU A 27 -18.03 7.45 46.74
N ALA A 28 -16.79 7.93 46.74
CA ALA A 28 -15.92 7.88 47.90
C ALA A 28 -16.48 8.76 49.02
N ASN A 29 -16.41 8.25 50.25
CA ASN A 29 -16.91 8.92 51.44
C ASN A 29 -16.08 8.50 52.66
N LEU A 30 -16.33 9.07 53.84
CA LEU A 30 -15.54 8.77 55.04
C LEU A 30 -15.58 7.29 55.45
N GLY A 31 -16.62 6.55 55.06
CA GLY A 31 -16.74 5.10 55.30
C GLY A 31 -16.11 4.22 54.22
N ASP A 32 -15.65 4.81 53.11
CA ASP A 32 -15.06 4.09 51.98
C ASP A 32 -13.91 4.93 51.39
N LEU A 33 -12.69 4.61 51.85
CA LEU A 33 -11.45 5.31 51.49
C LEU A 33 -10.67 4.61 50.35
N GLU A 34 -11.29 3.67 49.63
CA GLU A 34 -10.64 2.99 48.51
C GLU A 34 -10.21 4.00 47.43
N SER A 35 -9.00 3.83 46.89
CA SER A 35 -8.46 4.71 45.85
C SER A 35 -9.19 4.55 44.51
N ASP A 36 -9.28 5.62 43.74
CA ASP A 36 -9.99 5.66 42.44
C ASP A 36 -9.60 4.50 41.51
N PHE A 37 -8.30 4.19 41.39
CA PHE A 37 -7.85 3.08 40.55
C PHE A 37 -8.27 1.72 41.10
N ASN A 38 -8.20 1.51 42.42
CA ASN A 38 -8.66 0.26 43.03
C ASN A 38 -10.18 0.08 42.88
N ARG A 39 -10.97 1.15 43.05
CA ARG A 39 -12.42 1.12 42.77
C ARG A 39 -12.73 0.65 41.35
N ILE A 40 -12.00 1.16 40.35
CA ILE A 40 -12.14 0.73 38.96
C ILE A 40 -11.76 -0.75 38.80
N LYS A 41 -10.61 -1.18 39.32
CA LYS A 41 -10.18 -2.59 39.25
C LYS A 41 -11.20 -3.53 39.90
N SER A 42 -11.69 -3.18 41.08
CA SER A 42 -12.72 -3.93 41.81
C SER A 42 -14.01 -4.03 41.00
N PHE A 43 -14.47 -2.92 40.40
CA PHE A 43 -15.65 -2.91 39.54
C PHE A 43 -15.48 -3.79 38.29
N LEU A 44 -14.36 -3.64 37.58
CA LEU A 44 -14.09 -4.40 36.35
C LEU A 44 -13.99 -5.91 36.63
N LYS A 45 -13.34 -6.30 37.72
CA LYS A 45 -13.26 -7.70 38.15
C LYS A 45 -14.63 -8.26 38.48
N ASN A 46 -15.43 -7.55 39.28
CA ASN A 46 -16.71 -8.06 39.77
C ASN A 46 -17.78 -8.11 38.68
N LYS A 47 -17.82 -7.10 37.78
CA LYS A 47 -18.87 -6.99 36.76
C LYS A 47 -18.52 -7.67 35.44
N TYR A 48 -17.27 -7.56 34.99
CA TYR A 48 -16.85 -8.02 33.67
C TYR A 48 -15.86 -9.20 33.72
N ASN A 49 -15.52 -9.71 34.91
CA ASN A 49 -14.48 -10.72 35.11
C ASN A 49 -13.13 -10.30 34.49
N LEU A 50 -12.85 -8.99 34.47
CA LEU A 50 -11.67 -8.43 33.80
C LEU A 50 -10.64 -8.01 34.84
N LYS A 51 -9.45 -8.60 34.76
CA LYS A 51 -8.29 -8.21 35.56
C LYS A 51 -7.46 -7.18 34.81
N VAL A 52 -7.28 -6.02 35.42
CA VAL A 52 -6.40 -4.95 34.96
C VAL A 52 -5.28 -4.74 35.97
N ASN A 53 -4.05 -4.66 35.48
CA ASN A 53 -2.83 -4.58 36.30
C ASN A 53 -2.22 -3.17 36.30
N SER A 54 -2.41 -2.41 35.22
CA SER A 54 -1.79 -1.12 35.02
C SER A 54 -2.74 -0.11 34.38
N ILE A 55 -2.32 1.15 34.37
CA ILE A 55 -3.02 2.26 33.74
C ILE A 55 -1.97 3.16 33.10
N ASP A 56 -2.26 3.64 31.90
CA ASP A 56 -1.40 4.59 31.21
C ASP A 56 -1.23 5.87 32.04
N TYR A 57 0.01 6.38 32.11
CA TYR A 57 0.33 7.53 32.95
C TYR A 57 -0.54 8.77 32.67
N ARG A 58 -0.84 9.09 31.41
CA ARG A 58 -1.69 10.27 31.10
C ARG A 58 -3.13 10.05 31.57
N SER A 59 -3.64 8.83 31.39
CA SER A 59 -4.96 8.43 31.88
C SER A 59 -5.03 8.45 33.41
N LEU A 60 -3.96 8.02 34.09
CA LEU A 60 -3.84 8.08 35.55
C LEU A 60 -3.92 9.51 36.08
N VAL A 61 -3.25 10.46 35.40
CA VAL A 61 -3.27 11.89 35.77
C VAL A 61 -4.65 12.51 35.56
N GLU A 62 -5.35 12.20 34.46
CA GLU A 62 -6.69 12.72 34.17
C GLU A 62 -7.80 12.04 34.99
N MET A 63 -7.57 10.84 35.52
CA MET A 63 -8.58 9.99 36.16
C MET A 63 -9.39 10.68 37.27
N PRO A 64 -8.77 11.33 38.29
CA PRO A 64 -9.53 11.84 39.43
C PRO A 64 -10.54 12.92 39.04
N SER A 65 -10.17 13.80 38.11
CA SER A 65 -11.03 14.88 37.63
C SER A 65 -12.16 14.35 36.75
N ILE A 66 -11.87 13.37 35.87
CA ILE A 66 -12.89 12.76 35.02
C ILE A 66 -13.95 12.04 35.86
N ILE A 67 -13.55 11.28 36.88
CA ILE A 67 -14.50 10.57 37.77
C ILE A 67 -15.47 11.55 38.43
N ARG A 68 -14.93 12.59 39.08
CA ARG A 68 -15.73 13.55 39.87
C ARG A 68 -16.63 14.41 38.99
N ASN A 69 -16.10 14.92 37.87
CA ASN A 69 -16.86 15.76 36.94
C ASN A 69 -17.99 15.01 36.21
N ASN A 70 -17.97 13.67 36.21
CA ASN A 70 -18.98 12.85 35.56
C ASN A 70 -19.79 12.02 36.55
N LEU A 71 -19.90 12.47 37.80
CA LEU A 71 -20.74 11.86 38.83
C LEU A 71 -20.49 10.35 38.97
N TRP A 72 -19.20 9.96 38.93
CA TRP A 72 -18.76 8.57 39.09
C TRP A 72 -19.23 7.61 37.98
N GLU A 73 -19.74 8.14 36.87
CA GLU A 73 -20.08 7.41 35.66
C GLU A 73 -19.04 7.67 34.56
N ILE A 74 -18.22 6.66 34.28
CA ILE A 74 -17.09 6.75 33.34
C ILE A 74 -17.07 5.58 32.38
N THR A 75 -16.36 5.73 31.27
CA THR A 75 -15.94 4.62 30.41
C THR A 75 -14.44 4.46 30.49
N VAL A 76 -13.98 3.21 30.64
CA VAL A 76 -12.56 2.86 30.59
C VAL A 76 -12.28 2.03 29.36
N THR A 77 -11.24 2.39 28.61
CA THR A 77 -10.73 1.60 27.49
C THR A 77 -9.59 0.75 27.99
N VAL A 78 -9.72 -0.57 27.86
CA VAL A 78 -8.73 -1.54 28.29
C VAL A 78 -8.12 -2.21 27.07
N ARG A 79 -6.79 -2.27 27.03
CA ARG A 79 -6.02 -3.04 26.07
C ARG A 79 -5.25 -4.11 26.82
N ASN A 80 -5.51 -5.37 26.50
CA ASN A 80 -5.03 -6.51 27.30
C ASN A 80 -5.41 -6.33 28.80
N ASP A 81 -4.43 -6.00 29.66
CA ASP A 81 -4.59 -5.76 31.10
C ASP A 81 -4.24 -4.31 31.53
N GLU A 82 -4.11 -3.38 30.58
CA GLU A 82 -3.81 -1.95 30.82
C GLU A 82 -5.03 -1.06 30.50
N ILE A 83 -5.38 -0.14 31.41
CA ILE A 83 -6.30 0.95 31.10
C ILE A 83 -5.56 2.03 30.29
N ILE A 84 -5.93 2.21 29.02
CA ILE A 84 -5.23 3.15 28.11
C ILE A 84 -5.93 4.51 27.96
N LEU A 85 -7.22 4.59 28.29
CA LEU A 85 -8.02 5.81 28.17
C LEU A 85 -9.17 5.77 29.18
N ILE A 86 -9.46 6.92 29.80
CA ILE A 86 -10.64 7.14 30.65
C ILE A 86 -11.44 8.30 30.06
N GLU A 87 -12.75 8.12 29.99
CA GLU A 87 -13.70 9.10 29.46
C GLU A 87 -14.89 9.24 30.39
N GLY A 88 -15.52 10.42 30.38
CA GLY A 88 -16.76 10.64 31.10
C GLY A 88 -17.97 10.03 30.40
N LYS A 89 -18.95 9.57 31.18
CA LYS A 89 -20.22 8.98 30.70
C LYS A 89 -20.01 7.67 29.93
N ASP A 90 -21.08 7.17 29.32
CA ASP A 90 -21.03 5.97 28.48
C ASP A 90 -20.54 6.31 27.06
N ARG A 91 -19.38 5.74 26.70
CA ARG A 91 -18.73 5.84 25.38
C ARG A 91 -18.45 4.45 24.79
N THR A 92 -19.12 3.41 25.29
CA THR A 92 -18.85 2.01 24.90
C THR A 92 -19.07 1.74 23.40
N LYS A 93 -19.89 2.54 22.73
CA LYS A 93 -20.17 2.44 21.29
C LYS A 93 -19.18 3.22 20.40
N ASN A 94 -18.26 3.99 20.98
CA ASN A 94 -17.36 4.87 20.25
C ASN A 94 -15.93 4.37 20.38
N ASN A 95 -15.55 3.37 19.59
CA ASN A 95 -14.19 2.80 19.64
C ASN A 95 -13.70 2.52 18.22
N PHE A 96 -12.67 3.23 17.78
CA PHE A 96 -12.18 3.15 16.41
C PHE A 96 -10.70 2.77 16.38
N GLY A 97 -10.28 2.18 15.27
CA GLY A 97 -8.90 1.85 14.98
C GLY A 97 -8.51 2.31 13.58
N LEU A 98 -7.21 2.33 13.32
CA LEU A 98 -6.65 2.61 12.00
C LEU A 98 -5.84 1.42 11.51
N ALA A 99 -6.10 0.96 10.30
CA ALA A 99 -5.18 0.09 9.56
C ALA A 99 -4.47 0.95 8.50
N ILE A 100 -3.14 0.90 8.49
CA ILE A 100 -2.30 1.69 7.60
C ILE A 100 -1.40 0.74 6.82
N ASP A 101 -1.45 0.86 5.49
CA ASP A 101 -0.45 0.29 4.59
C ASP A 101 0.52 1.39 4.16
N LEU A 102 1.74 1.31 4.68
CA LEU A 102 2.83 2.23 4.43
C LEU A 102 3.68 1.72 3.26
N GLY A 103 3.18 1.95 2.06
CA GLY A 103 3.92 1.69 0.83
C GLY A 103 5.00 2.74 0.53
N THR A 104 5.94 2.38 -0.33
CA THR A 104 7.02 3.29 -0.76
C THR A 104 6.45 4.52 -1.48
N THR A 105 5.45 4.36 -2.32
CA THR A 105 4.90 5.48 -3.12
C THR A 105 3.62 6.07 -2.53
N LYS A 106 2.81 5.26 -1.86
CA LYS A 106 1.50 5.65 -1.32
C LYS A 106 1.35 5.15 0.10
N ILE A 107 0.50 5.83 0.86
CA ILE A 107 0.06 5.40 2.18
C ILE A 107 -1.46 5.27 2.13
N ALA A 108 -1.97 4.08 2.43
CA ALA A 108 -3.40 3.82 2.51
C ALA A 108 -3.84 3.73 3.97
N PHE A 109 -4.98 4.31 4.28
CA PHE A 109 -5.57 4.35 5.61
C PHE A 109 -6.99 3.79 5.53
N LEU A 110 -7.32 2.90 6.46
CA LEU A 110 -8.67 2.43 6.73
C LEU A 110 -9.05 2.81 8.16
N LEU A 111 -10.13 3.57 8.32
CA LEU A 111 -10.76 3.85 9.60
C LEU A 111 -11.77 2.75 9.89
N VAL A 112 -11.57 2.02 10.98
CA VAL A 112 -12.36 0.83 11.33
C VAL A 112 -13.09 1.08 12.65
N ASP A 113 -14.38 0.77 12.69
CA ASP A 113 -15.13 0.68 13.94
C ASP A 113 -14.79 -0.64 14.63
N LEU A 114 -14.17 -0.57 15.80
CA LEU A 114 -13.72 -1.75 16.55
C LEU A 114 -14.87 -2.47 17.25
N VAL A 115 -16.05 -1.86 17.38
CA VAL A 115 -17.25 -2.50 17.94
C VAL A 115 -17.90 -3.39 16.89
N THR A 116 -17.96 -2.93 15.63
CA THR A 116 -18.67 -3.64 14.56
C THR A 116 -17.77 -4.33 13.55
N GLY A 117 -16.46 -4.04 13.57
CA GLY A 117 -15.47 -4.53 12.60
C GLY A 117 -15.55 -3.87 11.22
N LYS A 118 -16.46 -2.91 11.02
CA LYS A 118 -16.70 -2.31 9.70
C LYS A 118 -15.70 -1.21 9.38
N THR A 119 -15.24 -1.18 8.14
CA THR A 119 -14.52 -0.03 7.58
C THR A 119 -15.48 1.14 7.40
N ILE A 120 -15.27 2.22 8.16
CA ILE A 120 -16.09 3.43 8.14
C ILE A 120 -15.65 4.37 7.02
N ASP A 121 -14.35 4.52 6.83
CA ASP A 121 -13.80 5.42 5.82
C ASP A 121 -12.42 4.93 5.35
N SER A 122 -11.97 5.44 4.22
CA SER A 122 -10.67 5.12 3.63
C SER A 122 -10.02 6.34 3.02
N LYS A 123 -8.70 6.44 3.10
CA LYS A 123 -7.93 7.54 2.51
C LYS A 123 -6.62 7.04 1.92
N GLY A 124 -6.31 7.46 0.70
CA GLY A 124 -4.99 7.29 0.10
C GLY A 124 -4.27 8.63 0.02
N VAL A 125 -2.98 8.63 0.35
CA VAL A 125 -2.09 9.80 0.17
C VAL A 125 -0.78 9.38 -0.48
N MET A 126 -0.09 10.32 -1.11
CA MET A 126 1.29 10.10 -1.55
C MET A 126 2.21 9.99 -0.34
N ASN A 127 3.14 9.04 -0.36
CA ASN A 127 4.17 8.96 0.68
C ASN A 127 5.12 10.15 0.51
N PRO A 128 5.21 11.07 1.49
CA PRO A 128 6.00 12.29 1.35
C PRO A 128 7.50 12.02 1.36
N GLN A 129 7.93 10.81 1.73
CA GLN A 129 9.34 10.41 1.69
C GLN A 129 9.90 10.36 0.26
N VAL A 130 9.03 10.40 -0.77
CA VAL A 130 9.44 10.50 -2.17
C VAL A 130 10.36 11.70 -2.45
N SER A 131 10.25 12.78 -1.68
CA SER A 131 11.15 13.94 -1.82
C SER A 131 12.60 13.67 -1.40
N TYR A 132 12.86 12.54 -0.73
CA TYR A 132 14.17 12.12 -0.25
C TYR A 132 14.71 10.87 -0.96
N GLY A 133 13.95 10.34 -1.92
CA GLY A 133 14.32 9.16 -2.69
C GLY A 133 13.11 8.54 -3.40
N GLU A 134 13.26 8.24 -4.69
CA GLU A 134 12.20 7.64 -5.51
C GLU A 134 11.95 6.18 -5.12
N ASP A 135 12.98 5.47 -4.65
CA ASP A 135 12.94 4.06 -4.27
C ASP A 135 13.40 3.82 -2.81
N ILE A 136 13.39 2.55 -2.39
CA ILE A 136 13.81 2.16 -1.04
C ILE A 136 15.29 2.48 -0.81
N MET A 137 16.17 2.13 -1.74
CA MET A 137 17.63 2.25 -1.55
C MET A 137 18.09 3.70 -1.46
N SER A 138 17.54 4.58 -2.29
CA SER A 138 17.82 6.02 -2.25
C SER A 138 17.40 6.64 -0.92
N ARG A 139 16.25 6.23 -0.36
CA ARG A 139 15.79 6.67 0.97
C ARG A 139 16.68 6.16 2.10
N LEU A 140 17.07 4.89 2.04
CA LEU A 140 18.02 4.29 2.99
C LEU A 140 19.34 5.05 2.95
N ASN A 141 19.90 5.28 1.76
CA ASN A 141 21.12 6.06 1.57
C ASN A 141 21.00 7.48 2.14
N PHE A 142 19.87 8.17 1.92
CA PHE A 142 19.63 9.48 2.51
C PHE A 142 19.65 9.44 4.05
N ALA A 143 18.94 8.48 4.64
CA ALA A 143 18.88 8.31 6.10
C ALA A 143 20.24 7.92 6.71
N MET A 144 21.05 7.14 5.99
CA MET A 144 22.39 6.71 6.43
C MET A 144 23.42 7.83 6.46
N GLN A 145 23.18 8.96 5.77
CA GLN A 145 24.13 10.08 5.74
C GLN A 145 24.29 10.77 7.10
N SER A 146 23.24 10.85 7.91
CA SER A 146 23.29 11.44 9.25
C SER A 146 22.05 11.13 10.08
N GLN A 147 22.18 11.19 11.41
CA GLN A 147 21.03 11.07 12.31
C GLN A 147 19.96 12.14 12.05
N ASP A 148 20.37 13.35 11.65
CA ASP A 148 19.44 14.42 11.26
C ASP A 148 18.61 14.05 10.03
N ASN A 149 19.21 13.38 9.05
CA ASN A 149 18.48 12.91 7.88
C ASN A 149 17.51 11.78 8.21
N ALA A 150 17.93 10.82 9.06
CA ALA A 150 17.04 9.80 9.60
C ALA A 150 15.83 10.41 10.34
N ASN A 151 16.06 11.43 11.17
CA ASN A 151 15.00 12.14 11.87
C ASN A 151 14.08 12.91 10.91
N LYS A 152 14.63 13.55 9.85
CA LYS A 152 13.82 14.28 8.85
C LYS A 152 12.88 13.36 8.09
N ILE A 153 13.38 12.23 7.58
CA ILE A 153 12.57 11.29 6.78
C ILE A 153 11.53 10.53 7.64
N GLN A 154 11.80 10.35 8.93
CA GLN A 154 10.82 9.85 9.90
C GLN A 154 9.74 10.91 10.18
N LYS A 155 10.16 12.14 10.46
CA LYS A 155 9.24 13.23 10.81
C LYS A 155 8.26 13.54 9.69
N VAL A 156 8.71 13.50 8.43
CA VAL A 156 7.83 13.80 7.28
C VAL A 156 6.70 12.77 7.16
N VAL A 157 6.98 11.48 7.37
CA VAL A 157 5.94 10.43 7.31
C VAL A 157 4.99 10.51 8.51
N VAL A 158 5.50 10.76 9.71
CA VAL A 158 4.66 10.93 10.91
C VAL A 158 3.76 12.16 10.82
N THR A 159 4.28 13.29 10.33
CA THR A 159 3.46 14.47 10.06
C THR A 159 2.34 14.12 9.09
N LYS A 160 2.64 13.38 8.01
CA LYS A 160 1.63 13.03 7.03
C LYS A 160 0.57 12.05 7.56
N ILE A 161 0.97 11.10 8.39
CA ILE A 161 0.03 10.21 9.10
C ILE A 161 -0.88 11.04 10.01
N ASN A 162 -0.34 11.97 10.79
CA ASN A 162 -1.13 12.83 11.66
C ASN A 162 -2.13 13.72 10.89
N GLU A 163 -1.71 14.31 9.76
CA GLU A 163 -2.61 15.05 8.87
C GLU A 163 -3.77 14.17 8.39
N ALA A 164 -3.46 12.96 7.91
CA ALA A 164 -4.46 12.02 7.44
C ALA A 164 -5.43 11.58 8.55
N VAL A 165 -4.92 11.34 9.76
CA VAL A 165 -5.73 11.02 10.95
C VAL A 165 -6.65 12.18 11.28
N SER A 166 -6.16 13.42 11.33
CA SER A 166 -6.98 14.61 11.62
C SER A 166 -8.08 14.81 10.56
N GLU A 167 -7.77 14.58 9.29
CA GLU A 167 -8.76 14.67 8.21
C GLU A 167 -9.84 13.59 8.32
N LEU A 168 -9.46 12.34 8.60
CA LEU A 168 -10.40 11.24 8.83
C LEU A 168 -11.29 11.51 10.05
N CYS A 169 -10.71 11.97 11.15
CA CYS A 169 -11.45 12.37 12.35
C CYS A 169 -12.47 13.47 12.03
N ARG A 170 -12.03 14.56 11.40
CA ARG A 170 -12.90 15.69 11.04
C ARG A 170 -14.05 15.27 10.13
N LYS A 171 -13.78 14.43 9.12
CA LYS A 171 -14.79 13.98 8.16
C LYS A 171 -15.86 13.10 8.81
N ASN A 172 -15.49 12.35 9.86
CA ASN A 172 -16.36 11.40 10.53
C ASN A 172 -16.87 11.90 11.90
N ASN A 173 -16.70 13.20 12.21
CA ASN A 173 -17.06 13.81 13.50
C ASN A 173 -16.46 13.09 14.72
N LEU A 174 -15.24 12.60 14.58
CA LEU A 174 -14.48 11.94 15.64
C LEU A 174 -13.40 12.85 16.19
N THR A 175 -12.94 12.52 17.39
CA THR A 175 -11.73 13.07 17.99
C THR A 175 -10.59 12.06 17.94
N HIS A 176 -9.34 12.55 18.03
CA HIS A 176 -8.18 11.66 18.11
C HIS A 176 -8.25 10.68 19.30
N LYS A 177 -8.94 11.04 20.39
CA LYS A 177 -9.12 10.17 21.58
C LYS A 177 -9.96 8.92 21.26
N GLU A 178 -10.80 8.97 20.24
CA GLU A 178 -11.67 7.85 19.87
C GLU A 178 -10.97 6.81 19.01
N ILE A 179 -9.78 7.10 18.49
CA ILE A 179 -8.90 6.13 17.83
C ILE A 179 -8.01 5.51 18.91
N THR A 180 -8.23 4.24 19.24
CA THR A 180 -7.59 3.60 20.40
C THR A 180 -6.48 2.61 20.03
N GLU A 181 -6.44 2.18 18.78
CA GLU A 181 -5.44 1.25 18.23
C GLU A 181 -5.08 1.62 16.79
N MET A 182 -3.83 1.40 16.41
CA MET A 182 -3.36 1.55 15.03
C MET A 182 -2.53 0.32 14.65
N THR A 183 -2.80 -0.28 13.49
CA THR A 183 -1.93 -1.29 12.89
C THR A 183 -1.26 -0.71 11.67
N VAL A 184 0.06 -0.84 11.56
CA VAL A 184 0.83 -0.38 10.40
C VAL A 184 1.57 -1.56 9.77
N VAL A 185 1.33 -1.78 8.49
CA VAL A 185 2.09 -2.71 7.65
C VAL A 185 2.90 -1.95 6.62
N GLY A 186 3.95 -2.58 6.10
CA GLY A 186 4.80 -2.02 5.06
C GLY A 186 6.07 -2.82 4.91
N ASN A 187 6.80 -2.58 3.82
CA ASN A 187 8.09 -3.21 3.62
C ASN A 187 9.05 -2.83 4.74
N THR A 188 10.07 -3.67 4.96
CA THR A 188 11.00 -3.55 6.10
C THR A 188 11.69 -2.19 6.19
N ALA A 189 12.01 -1.57 5.05
CA ALA A 189 12.59 -0.23 5.04
C ALA A 189 11.59 0.82 5.53
N MET A 190 10.36 0.80 5.04
CA MET A 190 9.30 1.72 5.49
C MET A 190 9.00 1.56 6.99
N HIS A 191 8.98 0.32 7.48
CA HIS A 191 8.87 0.00 8.90
C HIS A 191 9.97 0.69 9.73
N HIS A 192 11.24 0.55 9.34
CA HIS A 192 12.35 1.15 10.10
C HIS A 192 12.35 2.67 10.02
N LEU A 193 12.05 3.25 8.85
CA LEU A 193 12.00 4.70 8.66
C LEU A 193 10.86 5.35 9.46
N LEU A 194 9.70 4.70 9.58
CA LEU A 194 8.59 5.19 10.41
C LEU A 194 8.97 5.25 11.89
N LEU A 195 9.67 4.23 12.37
CA LEU A 195 10.10 4.10 13.76
C LEU A 195 11.36 4.91 14.09
N GLY A 196 12.04 5.47 13.08
CA GLY A 196 13.33 6.15 13.27
C GLY A 196 14.44 5.20 13.71
N LEU A 197 14.34 3.91 13.36
CA LEU A 197 15.34 2.91 13.70
C LEU A 197 16.59 3.03 12.82
N PRO A 198 17.76 2.53 13.27
CA PRO A 198 18.95 2.43 12.43
C PRO A 198 18.68 1.58 11.17
N VAL A 199 19.14 2.05 10.01
CA VAL A 199 18.86 1.40 8.71
C VAL A 199 20.10 0.99 7.92
N ASN A 200 21.31 1.25 8.43
CA ASN A 200 22.58 0.99 7.73
C ASN A 200 22.69 -0.47 7.24
N GLN A 201 22.25 -1.41 8.08
CA GLN A 201 22.26 -2.84 7.82
C GLN A 201 21.26 -3.28 6.75
N LEU A 202 20.23 -2.48 6.44
CA LEU A 202 19.30 -2.74 5.34
C LEU A 202 19.85 -2.27 3.99
N GLY A 203 20.78 -1.29 4.00
CA GLY A 203 21.43 -0.79 2.79
C GLY A 203 22.67 -1.59 2.36
N LEU A 204 23.18 -2.47 3.23
CA LEU A 204 24.43 -3.20 3.03
C LEU A 204 24.19 -4.70 3.15
N SER A 205 24.76 -5.47 2.23
CA SER A 205 24.78 -6.94 2.35
C SER A 205 25.39 -7.32 3.71
N PRO A 206 24.75 -8.22 4.49
CA PRO A 206 23.71 -9.18 4.10
C PRO A 206 22.24 -8.73 4.35
N PHE A 207 21.95 -7.43 4.34
CA PHE A 207 20.60 -6.85 4.36
C PHE A 207 19.76 -7.27 5.57
N VAL A 208 20.36 -7.29 6.76
CA VAL A 208 19.73 -7.85 7.96
C VAL A 208 18.72 -6.87 8.55
N SER A 209 17.50 -7.31 8.86
CA SER A 209 16.53 -6.51 9.61
C SER A 209 16.92 -6.40 11.08
N LEU A 210 16.63 -5.26 11.73
CA LEU A 210 16.95 -5.08 13.16
C LEU A 210 16.20 -6.09 14.05
N THR A 211 14.96 -6.38 13.70
CA THR A 211 14.09 -7.35 14.39
C THR A 211 13.17 -8.02 13.38
N ASN A 212 12.78 -9.26 13.67
CA ASN A 212 11.72 -10.01 12.98
C ASN A 212 10.56 -10.33 13.94
N ASP A 213 10.50 -9.64 15.08
CA ASP A 213 9.41 -9.73 16.03
C ASP A 213 8.39 -8.61 15.78
N SER A 214 7.14 -8.84 16.19
CA SER A 214 6.13 -7.79 16.18
C SER A 214 6.43 -6.73 17.24
N LEU A 215 6.16 -5.46 16.94
CA LEU A 215 6.32 -4.36 17.88
C LEU A 215 4.97 -3.80 18.32
N GLN A 216 4.87 -3.47 19.60
CA GLN A 216 3.72 -2.80 20.20
C GLN A 216 4.23 -1.57 20.94
N ILE A 217 4.04 -0.39 20.35
CA ILE A 217 4.64 0.85 20.84
C ILE A 217 3.52 1.84 21.14
N LYS A 218 3.60 2.58 22.25
CA LYS A 218 2.67 3.68 22.51
C LYS A 218 2.81 4.71 21.38
N ALA A 219 1.70 5.08 20.74
CA ALA A 219 1.73 5.90 19.53
C ALA A 219 2.46 7.25 19.72
N ARG A 220 2.35 7.81 20.94
CA ARG A 220 3.02 9.05 21.34
C ARG A 220 4.54 9.00 21.26
N GLU A 221 5.17 7.83 21.42
CA GLU A 221 6.64 7.70 21.47
C GLU A 221 7.27 8.00 20.10
N ILE A 222 6.52 7.77 19.02
CA ILE A 222 6.94 8.12 17.66
C ILE A 222 6.20 9.36 17.10
N GLY A 223 5.45 10.06 17.95
CA GLY A 223 4.78 11.31 17.60
C GLY A 223 3.43 11.17 16.88
N ILE A 224 2.82 9.98 16.87
CA ILE A 224 1.48 9.77 16.28
C ILE A 224 0.39 10.15 17.29
N LYS A 225 -0.61 10.88 16.80
CA LYS A 225 -1.70 11.46 17.59
C LYS A 225 -2.98 10.62 17.48
N ILE A 226 -3.12 9.68 18.40
CA ILE A 226 -4.37 8.93 18.67
C ILE A 226 -4.72 9.06 20.17
N ALA A 227 -5.48 8.13 20.75
CA ALA A 227 -5.73 8.10 22.19
C ALA A 227 -4.42 8.21 22.99
N PRO A 228 -4.38 8.94 24.12
CA PRO A 228 -3.17 9.21 24.88
C PRO A 228 -2.35 7.96 25.23
N GLY A 229 -3.01 6.87 25.62
CA GLY A 229 -2.40 5.57 25.89
C GLY A 229 -2.52 4.55 24.75
N GLY A 230 -2.97 4.97 23.57
CA GLY A 230 -3.16 4.11 22.40
C GLY A 230 -1.85 3.56 21.84
N TYR A 231 -1.92 2.39 21.22
CA TYR A 231 -0.78 1.68 20.67
C TYR A 231 -0.76 1.70 19.14
N ILE A 232 0.45 1.53 18.63
CA ILE A 232 0.73 1.13 17.27
C ILE A 232 1.25 -0.31 17.33
N PHE A 233 0.54 -1.19 16.65
CA PHE A 233 1.00 -2.54 16.36
C PHE A 233 1.66 -2.58 14.98
N LEU A 234 2.90 -3.05 14.94
CA LEU A 234 3.62 -3.35 13.70
C LEU A 234 3.84 -4.87 13.65
N PRO A 235 3.19 -5.59 12.71
CA PRO A 235 3.48 -6.99 12.50
C PRO A 235 4.95 -7.19 12.08
N PRO A 236 5.51 -8.39 12.30
CA PRO A 236 6.92 -8.62 12.08
C PRO A 236 7.29 -8.51 10.60
N PRO A 237 8.40 -7.83 10.24
CA PRO A 237 9.00 -8.02 8.93
C PRO A 237 9.54 -9.45 8.82
N ILE A 238 9.49 -10.04 7.62
CA ILE A 238 9.94 -11.41 7.36
C ILE A 238 11.46 -11.45 7.10
N ALA A 239 11.99 -10.44 6.39
CA ALA A 239 13.40 -10.32 6.04
C ALA A 239 13.77 -8.87 5.68
N GLY A 240 15.01 -8.60 5.29
CA GLY A 240 15.49 -7.26 4.90
C GLY A 240 14.65 -6.56 3.82
N PHE A 241 14.14 -7.31 2.84
CA PHE A 241 13.31 -6.79 1.75
C PHE A 241 11.91 -7.41 1.68
N VAL A 242 11.51 -8.19 2.69
CA VAL A 242 10.15 -8.76 2.77
C VAL A 242 9.54 -8.29 4.09
N GLY A 243 8.62 -7.34 4.01
CA GLY A 243 8.02 -6.71 5.19
C GLY A 243 6.71 -7.32 5.63
N SER A 244 6.02 -6.58 6.49
CA SER A 244 4.74 -6.98 7.06
C SER A 244 3.55 -6.71 6.13
N ASP A 245 3.74 -5.89 5.09
CA ASP A 245 2.83 -5.78 3.95
C ASP A 245 2.64 -7.14 3.27
N HIS A 246 3.74 -7.84 2.98
CA HIS A 246 3.67 -9.19 2.41
C HIS A 246 3.02 -10.19 3.38
N LEU A 247 3.28 -10.07 4.69
CA LEU A 247 2.57 -10.85 5.70
C LEU A 247 1.06 -10.57 5.68
N ALA A 248 0.64 -9.32 5.47
CA ALA A 248 -0.77 -8.97 5.34
C ALA A 248 -1.40 -9.63 4.11
N VAL A 249 -0.69 -9.73 2.98
CA VAL A 249 -1.14 -10.49 1.80
C VAL A 249 -1.32 -11.98 2.14
N ILE A 250 -0.37 -12.60 2.84
CA ILE A 250 -0.46 -14.00 3.27
C ILE A 250 -1.68 -14.21 4.19
N LEU A 251 -1.92 -13.29 5.11
CA LEU A 251 -3.05 -13.34 6.04
C LEU A 251 -4.39 -13.16 5.32
N ALA A 252 -4.49 -12.14 4.46
CA ALA A 252 -5.71 -11.81 3.73
C ALA A 252 -6.13 -12.94 2.78
N THR A 253 -5.17 -13.56 2.09
CA THR A 253 -5.42 -14.68 1.17
C THR A 253 -5.69 -16.01 1.90
N GLU A 254 -5.30 -16.10 3.17
CA GLU A 254 -5.30 -17.34 3.96
C GLU A 254 -4.59 -18.50 3.23
N ILE A 255 -3.57 -18.19 2.43
CA ILE A 255 -2.81 -19.17 1.65
C ILE A 255 -2.21 -20.25 2.56
N TYR A 256 -1.81 -19.86 3.78
CA TYR A 256 -1.29 -20.74 4.82
C TYR A 256 -2.29 -21.82 5.30
N LYS A 257 -3.60 -21.60 5.11
CA LYS A 257 -4.64 -22.58 5.48
C LYS A 257 -4.96 -23.57 4.35
N LYS A 258 -4.51 -23.31 3.12
CA LYS A 258 -4.91 -24.12 1.95
C LYS A 258 -4.15 -25.44 1.91
N LYS A 259 -4.75 -26.48 1.30
CA LYS A 259 -4.08 -27.75 0.97
C LYS A 259 -3.59 -27.68 -0.46
N GLY A 260 -2.42 -28.24 -0.78
CA GLY A 260 -1.79 -28.14 -2.11
C GLY A 260 -0.76 -27.02 -2.23
N ASN A 261 -0.37 -26.69 -3.46
CA ASN A 261 0.67 -25.71 -3.79
C ASN A 261 0.05 -24.42 -4.32
N TYR A 262 0.30 -23.31 -3.63
CA TYR A 262 -0.29 -22.01 -3.95
C TYR A 262 0.80 -20.98 -4.11
N LEU A 263 0.64 -20.13 -5.12
CA LEU A 263 1.52 -18.99 -5.37
C LEU A 263 0.74 -17.70 -5.12
N GLY A 264 1.22 -16.84 -4.25
CA GLY A 264 0.73 -15.47 -4.09
C GLY A 264 1.76 -14.50 -4.64
N ILE A 265 1.33 -13.55 -5.46
CA ILE A 265 2.20 -12.54 -6.10
C ILE A 265 1.61 -11.17 -5.80
N ASP A 266 2.36 -10.33 -5.08
CA ASP A 266 2.03 -8.93 -4.85
C ASP A 266 2.88 -8.06 -5.78
N ILE A 267 2.25 -7.44 -6.78
CA ILE A 267 2.94 -6.70 -7.84
C ILE A 267 2.97 -5.21 -7.50
N GLY A 268 4.13 -4.72 -7.11
CA GLY A 268 4.40 -3.30 -6.98
C GLY A 268 5.75 -2.90 -7.60
N THR A 269 6.31 -1.78 -7.12
CA THR A 269 7.70 -1.38 -7.42
C THR A 269 8.69 -2.50 -7.08
N ASN A 270 8.45 -3.17 -5.96
CA ASN A 270 9.01 -4.49 -5.69
C ASN A 270 7.88 -5.50 -5.86
N THR A 271 8.22 -6.71 -6.29
CA THR A 271 7.26 -7.81 -6.33
C THR A 271 7.64 -8.83 -5.26
N GLU A 272 6.77 -8.98 -4.27
CA GLU A 272 6.87 -10.01 -3.25
C GLU A 272 6.05 -11.23 -3.65
N ILE A 273 6.68 -12.40 -3.56
CA ILE A 273 6.09 -13.67 -4.00
C ILE A 273 6.15 -14.64 -2.84
N VAL A 274 5.00 -15.25 -2.52
CA VAL A 274 4.89 -16.34 -1.55
C VAL A 274 4.57 -17.64 -2.27
N LEU A 275 5.34 -18.69 -1.98
CA LEU A 275 5.02 -20.06 -2.32
C LEU A 275 4.64 -20.81 -1.05
N LYS A 276 3.43 -21.36 -1.03
CA LYS A 276 3.01 -22.35 -0.06
C LYS A 276 3.14 -23.72 -0.73
N SER A 277 3.97 -24.60 -0.18
CA SER A 277 4.10 -26.00 -0.61
C SER A 277 4.12 -26.94 0.60
N GLY A 278 3.20 -27.91 0.61
CA GLY A 278 3.00 -28.78 1.78
C GLY A 278 2.67 -28.00 3.06
N LYS A 279 3.56 -28.06 4.05
CA LYS A 279 3.50 -27.29 5.32
C LYS A 279 4.42 -26.06 5.32
N LYS A 280 5.25 -25.87 4.30
CA LYS A 280 6.22 -24.77 4.22
C LYS A 280 5.60 -23.59 3.49
N ILE A 281 6.01 -22.39 3.91
CA ILE A 281 5.71 -21.12 3.26
C ILE A 281 7.04 -20.41 3.08
N THR A 282 7.39 -20.10 1.85
CA THR A 282 8.63 -19.42 1.48
C THR A 282 8.30 -18.17 0.69
N SER A 283 9.07 -17.11 0.92
CA SER A 283 8.86 -15.82 0.26
C SER A 283 10.15 -15.31 -0.36
N VAL A 284 10.02 -14.57 -1.46
CA VAL A 284 11.10 -13.80 -2.09
C VAL A 284 10.58 -12.42 -2.46
N SER A 285 11.45 -11.41 -2.42
CA SER A 285 11.18 -10.09 -3.02
C SER A 285 12.08 -9.91 -4.24
N THR A 286 11.54 -9.33 -5.29
CA THR A 286 12.25 -9.06 -6.55
C THR A 286 12.12 -7.59 -6.93
N ALA A 287 13.20 -7.00 -7.43
CA ALA A 287 13.20 -5.64 -7.94
C ALA A 287 12.58 -5.61 -9.34
N SER A 288 11.24 -5.64 -9.43
CA SER A 288 10.50 -5.59 -10.69
C SER A 288 10.46 -4.19 -11.30
N GLY A 289 10.62 -3.14 -10.50
CA GLY A 289 10.44 -1.76 -10.93
C GLY A 289 8.96 -1.42 -11.20
N PRO A 290 8.62 -0.12 -11.31
CA PRO A 290 7.24 0.34 -11.39
C PRO A 290 6.67 0.32 -12.82
N ALA A 291 7.23 -0.49 -13.73
CA ALA A 291 6.85 -0.51 -15.15
C ALA A 291 5.37 -0.86 -15.35
N PHE A 292 4.82 -1.79 -14.56
CA PHE A 292 3.41 -2.15 -14.58
C PHE A 292 2.48 -1.07 -14.02
N GLU A 293 3.00 -0.11 -13.23
CA GLU A 293 2.25 1.09 -12.82
C GLU A 293 2.25 2.19 -13.89
N GLY A 294 2.94 1.98 -15.01
CA GLY A 294 3.14 2.95 -16.08
C GLY A 294 4.29 3.93 -15.84
N ALA A 295 5.08 3.76 -14.77
CA ALA A 295 6.27 4.58 -14.54
C ALA A 295 7.45 4.08 -15.39
N HIS A 296 8.37 4.99 -15.74
CA HIS A 296 9.48 4.77 -16.68
C HIS A 296 9.10 4.36 -18.12
N ILE A 297 7.80 4.37 -18.43
CA ILE A 297 7.26 4.16 -19.78
C ILE A 297 6.88 5.53 -20.35
N LYS A 298 7.30 5.85 -21.58
CA LYS A 298 7.20 7.20 -22.18
C LYS A 298 5.80 7.81 -22.13
N TYR A 299 4.79 7.00 -22.44
CA TYR A 299 3.37 7.35 -22.35
C TYR A 299 2.63 6.51 -21.32
N GLY A 300 3.38 5.89 -20.41
CA GLY A 300 2.79 5.12 -19.33
C GLY A 300 2.11 6.04 -18.33
N MET A 301 0.99 5.56 -17.82
CA MET A 301 0.24 6.23 -16.77
C MET A 301 -0.50 5.19 -15.94
N ARG A 302 -0.97 5.59 -14.76
CA ARG A 302 -1.85 4.71 -13.96
C ARG A 302 -3.22 4.56 -14.63
N ALA A 303 -3.93 3.49 -14.26
CA ALA A 303 -5.33 3.30 -14.62
C ALA A 303 -6.18 4.49 -14.16
N ALA A 304 -6.61 5.29 -15.13
CA ALA A 304 -7.42 6.48 -14.96
C ALA A 304 -8.19 6.74 -16.26
N PRO A 305 -9.27 7.55 -16.25
CA PRO A 305 -10.01 7.87 -17.47
C PRO A 305 -9.07 8.32 -18.59
N GLY A 306 -9.21 7.72 -19.77
CA GLY A 306 -8.38 7.98 -20.94
C GLY A 306 -7.05 7.21 -21.00
N ALA A 307 -6.73 6.38 -19.99
CA ALA A 307 -5.65 5.42 -20.13
C ALA A 307 -6.09 4.26 -21.02
N ILE A 308 -5.27 3.90 -22.01
CA ILE A 308 -5.45 2.71 -22.84
C ILE A 308 -5.28 1.48 -21.93
N GLU A 309 -6.32 0.66 -21.82
CA GLU A 309 -6.35 -0.54 -20.98
C GLU A 309 -6.38 -1.84 -21.77
N ARG A 310 -6.74 -1.79 -23.05
CA ARG A 310 -6.66 -2.93 -23.98
C ARG A 310 -6.11 -2.49 -25.32
N VAL A 311 -5.32 -3.38 -25.92
CA VAL A 311 -4.75 -3.19 -27.27
C VAL A 311 -4.94 -4.49 -28.04
N LEU A 312 -5.38 -4.35 -29.30
CA LEU A 312 -5.40 -5.41 -30.29
C LEU A 312 -4.69 -4.92 -31.54
N ILE A 313 -3.88 -5.76 -32.19
CA ILE A 313 -3.19 -5.38 -33.43
C ILE A 313 -3.53 -6.39 -34.52
N ASP A 314 -4.09 -5.92 -35.64
CA ASP A 314 -4.31 -6.76 -36.80
C ASP A 314 -2.96 -7.16 -37.43
N SER A 315 -2.66 -8.46 -37.44
CA SER A 315 -1.36 -8.97 -37.87
C SER A 315 -1.07 -8.82 -39.36
N LYS A 316 -2.09 -8.50 -40.19
CA LYS A 316 -1.92 -8.33 -41.64
C LYS A 316 -1.71 -6.86 -42.00
N THR A 317 -2.49 -5.98 -41.39
CA THR A 317 -2.49 -4.53 -41.68
C THR A 317 -1.60 -3.74 -40.72
N CYS A 318 -1.21 -4.34 -39.59
CA CYS A 318 -0.50 -3.69 -38.49
C CYS A 318 -1.25 -2.49 -37.90
N ILE A 319 -2.58 -2.42 -38.06
CA ILE A 319 -3.42 -1.35 -37.51
C ILE A 319 -3.84 -1.72 -36.07
N PRO A 320 -3.63 -0.82 -35.09
CA PRO A 320 -4.06 -1.05 -33.71
C PRO A 320 -5.53 -0.70 -33.50
N SER A 321 -6.17 -1.41 -32.58
CA SER A 321 -7.44 -1.05 -31.95
C SER A 321 -7.20 -0.94 -30.45
N VAL A 322 -7.66 0.16 -29.84
CA VAL A 322 -7.43 0.46 -28.42
C VAL A 322 -8.74 0.73 -27.70
N GLN A 323 -8.84 0.27 -26.45
CA GLN A 323 -9.91 0.63 -25.54
C GLN A 323 -9.34 1.44 -24.38
N THR A 324 -10.03 2.50 -23.98
CA THR A 324 -9.62 3.35 -22.86
C THR A 324 -10.59 3.22 -21.70
N ILE A 325 -10.10 3.45 -20.50
CA ILE A 325 -10.95 3.54 -19.31
C ILE A 325 -11.94 4.69 -19.50
N ASN A 326 -13.22 4.40 -19.28
CA ASN A 326 -14.37 5.28 -19.52
C ASN A 326 -14.58 5.71 -20.98
N ASP A 327 -13.96 5.03 -21.95
CA ASP A 327 -14.15 5.26 -23.39
C ASP A 327 -13.94 6.73 -23.82
N ILE A 328 -13.02 7.44 -23.17
CA ILE A 328 -12.64 8.82 -23.55
C ILE A 328 -11.35 8.85 -24.38
N LYS A 329 -11.02 10.01 -24.98
CA LYS A 329 -9.81 10.19 -25.80
C LYS A 329 -8.56 9.69 -25.06
N PRO A 330 -7.70 8.87 -25.70
CA PRO A 330 -6.53 8.32 -25.04
C PRO A 330 -5.54 9.43 -24.70
N VAL A 331 -4.98 9.37 -23.48
CA VAL A 331 -3.96 10.31 -22.97
C VAL A 331 -2.69 9.61 -22.49
N GLY A 332 -2.68 8.28 -22.48
CA GLY A 332 -1.55 7.44 -22.12
C GLY A 332 -1.95 5.96 -22.07
N ILE A 333 -1.08 5.11 -21.54
CA ILE A 333 -1.22 3.66 -21.52
C ILE A 333 -1.10 3.17 -20.07
N CYS A 334 -2.06 2.40 -19.58
CA CYS A 334 -1.94 1.77 -18.25
C CYS A 334 -1.28 0.39 -18.32
N GLY A 335 -0.96 -0.19 -17.15
CA GLY A 335 -0.25 -1.47 -17.05
C GLY A 335 -0.84 -2.59 -17.90
N SER A 336 -2.17 -2.77 -17.88
CA SER A 336 -2.85 -3.77 -18.71
C SER A 336 -2.70 -3.46 -20.20
N GLY A 337 -2.82 -2.20 -20.59
CA GLY A 337 -2.63 -1.76 -21.98
C GLY A 337 -1.20 -1.95 -22.47
N ILE A 338 -0.20 -1.76 -21.62
CA ILE A 338 1.21 -1.99 -21.96
C ILE A 338 1.47 -3.49 -22.18
N LEU A 339 0.95 -4.35 -21.30
CA LEU A 339 1.04 -5.80 -21.42
C LEU A 339 0.38 -6.30 -22.71
N ASP A 340 -0.85 -5.87 -22.99
CA ASP A 340 -1.57 -6.20 -24.22
C ASP A 340 -0.78 -5.73 -25.44
N ALA A 341 -0.32 -4.48 -25.45
CA ALA A 341 0.40 -3.94 -26.59
C ALA A 341 1.67 -4.72 -26.91
N ILE A 342 2.48 -5.08 -25.91
CA ILE A 342 3.70 -5.86 -26.12
C ILE A 342 3.35 -7.28 -26.60
N ALA A 343 2.31 -7.90 -26.03
CA ALA A 343 1.85 -9.21 -26.47
C ALA A 343 1.38 -9.20 -27.93
N GLU A 344 0.60 -8.20 -28.32
CA GLU A 344 0.09 -8.03 -29.68
C GLU A 344 1.19 -7.68 -30.68
N LEU A 345 2.14 -6.83 -30.30
CA LEU A 345 3.33 -6.53 -31.13
C LEU A 345 4.12 -7.82 -31.43
N LEU A 346 4.25 -8.70 -30.44
CA LEU A 346 4.94 -9.98 -30.60
C LEU A 346 4.13 -10.94 -31.49
N LYS A 347 2.82 -11.06 -31.26
CA LYS A 347 1.92 -11.92 -32.08
C LYS A 347 1.85 -11.48 -33.53
N ALA A 348 1.79 -10.17 -33.78
CA ALA A 348 1.80 -9.59 -35.12
C ALA A 348 3.19 -9.67 -35.79
N GLY A 349 4.23 -10.10 -35.05
CA GLY A 349 5.59 -10.21 -35.56
C GLY A 349 6.27 -8.86 -35.80
N ILE A 350 5.73 -7.78 -35.24
CA ILE A 350 6.29 -6.42 -35.29
C ILE A 350 7.55 -6.31 -34.43
N ILE A 351 7.57 -7.07 -33.32
CA ILE A 351 8.77 -7.31 -32.52
C ILE A 351 9.13 -8.79 -32.53
N ASN A 352 10.40 -9.10 -32.37
CA ASN A 352 10.87 -10.48 -32.22
C ASN A 352 10.82 -10.96 -30.76
N ARG A 353 11.21 -12.22 -30.50
CA ARG A 353 11.22 -12.82 -29.15
C ARG A 353 12.14 -12.09 -28.15
N ASN A 354 13.12 -11.35 -28.64
CA ASN A 354 14.02 -10.53 -27.83
C ASN A 354 13.45 -9.12 -27.59
N GLY A 355 12.25 -8.82 -28.10
CA GLY A 355 11.60 -7.51 -27.96
C GLY A 355 12.12 -6.44 -28.94
N LYS A 356 12.94 -6.80 -29.93
CA LYS A 356 13.44 -5.83 -30.93
C LYS A 356 12.43 -5.63 -32.05
N PHE A 357 12.19 -4.37 -32.41
CA PHE A 357 11.41 -4.01 -33.59
C PHE A 357 12.02 -4.57 -34.88
N LYS A 358 11.17 -5.06 -35.77
CA LYS A 358 11.52 -5.36 -37.16
C LYS A 358 11.50 -4.07 -37.98
N THR A 359 12.66 -3.67 -38.49
CA THR A 359 12.89 -2.35 -39.08
C THR A 359 12.43 -2.23 -40.53
N ASP A 360 12.14 -3.36 -41.17
CA ASP A 360 11.62 -3.50 -42.53
C ASP A 360 10.10 -3.31 -42.62
N LEU A 361 9.41 -3.17 -41.47
CA LEU A 361 7.97 -2.98 -41.43
C LEU A 361 7.56 -1.50 -41.48
N ASP A 362 6.68 -1.16 -42.41
CA ASP A 362 6.12 0.17 -42.61
C ASP A 362 5.42 0.76 -41.37
N CYS A 363 4.87 -0.10 -40.51
CA CYS A 363 4.17 0.31 -39.30
C CYS A 363 5.10 0.70 -38.15
N VAL A 364 6.41 0.45 -38.28
CA VAL A 364 7.41 0.85 -37.29
C VAL A 364 8.00 2.18 -37.72
N ARG A 365 7.88 3.20 -36.85
CA ARG A 365 8.46 4.52 -37.10
C ARG A 365 9.86 4.60 -36.50
N ARG A 366 10.77 5.24 -37.23
CA ARG A 366 12.09 5.64 -36.75
C ARG A 366 12.12 7.17 -36.63
N ASP A 367 12.46 7.69 -35.46
CA ASP A 367 12.57 9.14 -35.26
C ASP A 367 13.94 9.70 -35.69
N SER A 368 14.12 11.02 -35.57
CA SER A 368 15.35 11.71 -35.95
C SER A 368 16.58 11.34 -35.12
N LYS A 369 16.37 10.73 -33.94
CA LYS A 369 17.45 10.19 -33.08
C LYS A 369 17.73 8.72 -33.39
N GLY A 370 16.98 8.12 -34.32
CA GLY A 370 17.10 6.72 -34.69
C GLY A 370 16.35 5.77 -33.78
N GLU A 371 15.48 6.26 -32.89
CA GLU A 371 14.68 5.42 -31.99
C GLU A 371 13.46 4.85 -32.71
N PHE A 372 13.23 3.55 -32.54
CA PHE A 372 12.08 2.86 -33.10
C PHE A 372 10.87 2.92 -32.17
N SER A 373 9.69 3.14 -32.75
CA SER A 373 8.42 3.16 -32.03
C SER A 373 7.25 2.66 -32.89
N TYR A 374 6.21 2.18 -32.22
CA TYR A 374 4.93 1.82 -32.81
C TYR A 374 3.83 2.69 -32.20
N ILE A 375 2.95 3.26 -33.03
CA ILE A 375 1.89 4.16 -32.57
C ILE A 375 0.64 3.36 -32.28
N LEU A 376 0.14 3.51 -31.06
CA LEU A 376 -1.13 2.93 -30.61
C LEU A 376 -2.30 3.85 -30.91
N ALA A 377 -2.14 5.16 -30.70
CA ALA A 377 -3.18 6.14 -30.95
C ALA A 377 -2.59 7.42 -31.55
N PRO A 378 -2.94 7.78 -32.80
CA PRO A 378 -2.53 9.04 -33.40
C PRO A 378 -3.28 10.23 -32.78
N SER A 379 -2.65 11.39 -32.74
CA SER A 379 -3.21 12.63 -32.15
C SER A 379 -4.56 13.05 -32.75
N ASP A 380 -4.80 12.71 -34.01
CA ASP A 380 -5.89 13.28 -34.82
C ASP A 380 -7.19 12.46 -34.76
N GLY A 381 -7.27 11.41 -33.93
CA GLY A 381 -8.49 10.59 -33.76
C GLY A 381 -8.95 9.82 -35.01
N GLY A 382 -8.16 9.83 -36.10
CA GLY A 382 -8.54 9.27 -37.38
C GLY A 382 -7.67 8.09 -37.80
N ASN A 383 -8.33 7.01 -38.21
CA ASN A 383 -7.81 6.02 -39.15
C ASN A 383 -7.27 6.74 -40.40
N ARG A 384 -6.02 7.19 -40.39
CA ARG A 384 -5.33 7.56 -41.63
C ARG A 384 -4.92 6.26 -42.31
N ARG A 385 -5.78 5.77 -43.21
CA ARG A 385 -5.28 5.14 -44.43
C ARG A 385 -4.18 6.06 -44.95
N ARG A 386 -2.97 5.52 -45.12
CA ARG A 386 -1.86 6.22 -45.80
C ARG A 386 -2.33 6.53 -47.22
N GLU A 387 -2.87 7.72 -47.44
CA GLU A 387 -2.83 8.33 -48.75
C GLU A 387 -1.60 9.23 -48.78
N ASN A 388 -0.58 8.72 -49.48
CA ASN A 388 0.43 9.56 -50.11
C ASN A 388 -0.31 10.50 -51.07
N SER A 389 -0.66 11.69 -50.60
CA SER A 389 -1.08 12.76 -51.49
C SER A 389 -0.41 14.04 -51.05
N ASN A 390 0.69 14.37 -51.72
CA ASN A 390 1.08 15.75 -51.93
C ASN A 390 -0.10 16.44 -52.63
N VAL A 391 -0.98 17.07 -51.87
CA VAL A 391 -1.95 18.03 -52.41
C VAL A 391 -1.53 19.39 -51.94
N LEU A 392 -0.92 20.12 -52.88
CA LEU A 392 -0.82 21.56 -52.85
C LEU A 392 -2.23 22.12 -53.04
N GLU A 393 -2.79 22.75 -52.02
CA GLU A 393 -3.87 23.71 -52.23
C GLU A 393 -3.77 24.88 -51.22
N ASN A 394 -3.57 26.06 -51.80
CA ASN A 394 -3.83 27.39 -51.21
C ASN A 394 -2.99 27.86 -50.01
N GLY A 395 -1.65 27.82 -50.15
CA GLY A 395 -0.79 28.96 -49.80
C GLY A 395 -0.89 29.55 -48.39
N LYS A 396 -1.34 28.78 -47.40
CA LYS A 396 -1.37 29.17 -45.99
C LYS A 396 -0.72 28.07 -45.16
N PHE A 397 0.43 28.38 -44.58
CA PHE A 397 1.02 27.58 -43.52
C PHE A 397 0.02 27.50 -42.37
N PHE A 398 -0.74 26.41 -42.27
CA PHE A 398 -1.34 26.05 -40.99
C PHE A 398 -0.21 25.54 -40.12
N THR A 399 0.32 26.44 -39.30
CA THR A 399 1.18 26.07 -38.19
C THR A 399 0.43 25.05 -37.34
N LYS A 400 0.95 23.82 -37.38
CA LYS A 400 0.69 22.72 -36.47
C LYS A 400 0.38 23.32 -35.09
N ARG A 401 -0.87 23.23 -34.62
CA ARG A 401 -1.18 23.55 -33.22
C ARG A 401 -0.39 22.55 -32.38
N CYS A 402 0.65 23.06 -31.74
CA CYS A 402 1.46 22.35 -30.77
C CYS A 402 0.53 21.92 -29.62
N GLY A 403 0.30 20.61 -29.41
CA GLY A 403 -0.52 20.18 -28.28
C GLY A 403 -0.86 18.70 -28.17
N GLU A 404 -1.17 18.01 -29.26
CA GLU A 404 -1.61 16.60 -29.19
C GLU A 404 -0.52 15.69 -29.76
N LYS A 405 0.07 14.83 -28.91
CA LYS A 405 1.17 13.93 -29.27
C LYS A 405 0.62 12.53 -29.56
N ASP A 406 1.14 11.90 -30.61
CA ASP A 406 0.92 10.47 -30.87
C ASP A 406 1.32 9.65 -29.62
N ILE A 407 0.43 8.76 -29.18
CA ILE A 407 0.71 7.80 -28.11
C ILE A 407 1.36 6.57 -28.74
N SER A 408 2.59 6.30 -28.35
CA SER A 408 3.40 5.22 -28.92
C SER A 408 4.08 4.37 -27.85
N ILE A 409 4.58 3.21 -28.27
CA ILE A 409 5.50 2.37 -27.50
C ILE A 409 6.83 2.37 -28.22
N ASN A 410 7.91 2.68 -27.50
CA ASN A 410 9.26 2.65 -28.04
C ASN A 410 10.06 1.44 -27.54
N GLN A 411 11.28 1.29 -28.06
CA GLN A 411 12.15 0.16 -27.70
C GLN A 411 12.49 0.13 -26.19
N LYS A 412 12.63 1.29 -25.55
CA LYS A 412 12.93 1.39 -24.12
C LYS A 412 11.76 0.88 -23.28
N ASP A 413 10.53 1.29 -23.62
CA ASP A 413 9.30 0.86 -22.97
C ASP A 413 9.17 -0.68 -22.96
N ILE A 414 9.51 -1.33 -24.08
CA ILE A 414 9.51 -2.80 -24.19
C ILE A 414 10.55 -3.43 -23.25
N VAL A 415 11.76 -2.87 -23.20
CA VAL A 415 12.85 -3.38 -22.35
C VAL A 415 12.49 -3.27 -20.87
N GLU A 416 11.89 -2.15 -20.43
CA GLU A 416 11.45 -1.97 -19.04
C GLU A 416 10.46 -3.07 -18.61
N ILE A 417 9.49 -3.42 -19.47
CA ILE A 417 8.53 -4.49 -19.16
C ILE A 417 9.19 -5.86 -19.21
N GLN A 418 10.16 -6.09 -20.09
CA GLN A 418 10.91 -7.34 -20.12
C GLN A 418 11.73 -7.54 -18.84
N LEU A 419 12.37 -6.49 -18.33
CA LEU A 419 13.11 -6.51 -17.07
C LEU A 419 12.17 -6.81 -15.89
N ALA A 420 11.04 -6.10 -15.82
CA ALA A 420 10.05 -6.30 -14.77
C ALA A 420 9.49 -7.72 -14.76
N LYS A 421 9.01 -8.21 -15.91
CA LYS A 421 8.52 -9.58 -16.09
C LYS A 421 9.61 -10.61 -15.78
N GLY A 422 10.84 -10.36 -16.22
CA GLY A 422 11.99 -11.24 -16.02
C GLY A 422 12.32 -11.41 -14.53
N ALA A 423 12.32 -10.32 -13.77
CA ALA A 423 12.54 -10.33 -12.32
C ALA A 423 11.48 -11.17 -11.60
N ILE A 424 10.20 -10.95 -11.90
CA ILE A 424 9.09 -11.72 -11.31
C ILE A 424 9.24 -13.20 -11.64
N ARG A 425 9.48 -13.53 -12.92
CA ARG A 425 9.65 -14.92 -13.37
C ARG A 425 10.81 -15.60 -12.66
N ALA A 426 11.95 -14.93 -12.52
CA ALA A 426 13.10 -15.47 -11.82
C ALA A 426 12.78 -15.74 -10.34
N GLY A 427 12.07 -14.84 -9.66
CA GLY A 427 11.62 -15.06 -8.28
C GLY A 427 10.72 -16.30 -8.13
N ILE A 428 9.79 -16.49 -9.07
CA ILE A 428 8.94 -17.70 -9.10
C ILE A 428 9.81 -18.95 -9.30
N GLU A 429 10.72 -18.94 -10.27
CA GLU A 429 11.58 -20.10 -10.56
C GLU A 429 12.46 -20.48 -9.38
N VAL A 430 13.07 -19.51 -8.68
CA VAL A 430 13.86 -19.75 -7.47
C VAL A 430 13.02 -20.40 -6.36
N LEU A 431 11.78 -19.96 -6.16
CA LEU A 431 10.88 -20.57 -5.16
C LEU A 431 10.50 -22.01 -5.53
N LEU A 432 10.20 -22.25 -6.81
CA LEU A 432 9.86 -23.59 -7.32
C LEU A 432 11.05 -24.55 -7.17
N GLU A 433 12.25 -24.11 -7.57
CA GLU A 433 13.49 -24.88 -7.41
C GLU A 433 13.78 -25.18 -5.94
N HIS A 434 13.65 -24.19 -5.05
CA HIS A 434 13.84 -24.39 -3.61
C HIS A 434 12.83 -25.38 -3.00
N ALA A 435 11.62 -25.46 -3.56
CA ALA A 435 10.58 -26.38 -3.10
C ALA A 435 10.60 -27.74 -3.82
N ASP A 436 11.51 -27.95 -4.77
CA ASP A 436 11.61 -29.14 -5.62
C ASP A 436 10.28 -29.49 -6.32
N ILE A 437 9.62 -28.47 -6.87
CA ILE A 437 8.38 -28.63 -7.65
C ILE A 437 8.47 -27.87 -8.97
N SER A 438 7.65 -28.28 -9.94
CA SER A 438 7.52 -27.60 -11.22
C SER A 438 6.33 -26.65 -11.24
N PHE A 439 6.28 -25.77 -12.24
CA PHE A 439 5.13 -24.89 -12.46
C PHE A 439 3.81 -25.67 -12.67
N LYS A 440 3.88 -26.93 -13.16
CA LYS A 440 2.70 -27.77 -13.36
C LYS A 440 2.07 -28.25 -12.06
N ASP A 441 2.83 -28.21 -10.97
CA ASP A 441 2.40 -28.65 -9.64
C ASP A 441 1.68 -27.54 -8.85
N ILE A 442 1.56 -26.33 -9.43
CA ILE A 442 0.87 -25.20 -8.80
C ILE A 442 -0.64 -25.31 -9.03
N ASP A 443 -1.39 -25.41 -7.94
CA ASP A 443 -2.85 -25.56 -7.97
C ASP A 443 -3.57 -24.23 -8.24
N ARG A 444 -3.03 -23.13 -7.70
CA ARG A 444 -3.63 -21.80 -7.84
C ARG A 444 -2.60 -20.69 -7.71
N ILE A 445 -2.79 -19.64 -8.51
CA ILE A 445 -2.06 -18.37 -8.42
C ILE A 445 -3.03 -17.29 -7.95
N ILE A 446 -2.61 -16.50 -6.97
CA ILE A 446 -3.32 -15.34 -6.43
C ILE A 446 -2.47 -14.11 -6.73
N ILE A 447 -3.07 -13.08 -7.32
CA ILE A 447 -2.38 -11.84 -7.71
C ILE A 447 -2.98 -10.67 -6.92
N ALA A 448 -2.10 -9.85 -6.35
CA ALA A 448 -2.37 -8.55 -5.73
C ALA A 448 -1.50 -7.46 -6.39
N GLY A 449 -1.85 -6.19 -6.21
CA GLY A 449 -1.12 -5.02 -6.72
C GLY A 449 -1.90 -3.71 -6.68
#